data_AF-A0A9W5YU17-F1
#
_entry.id   AF-A0A9W5YU17-F1
#
_cell.length_a   1.000
_cell.length_b   1.000
_cell.length_c   1.000
_cell.angle_alpha   90.00
_cell.angle_beta   90.00
_cell.angle_gamma   90.00
#
_symmetry.space_group_name_H-M   'P 1'
#
loop_
_entity.id
_entity.type
_entity.pdbx_description
1 polymer ?
#
loop_
_entity_poly.entity_id
_entity_poly.type
_entity_poly.pdbx_seq_one_letter_code
_entity_poly.pdbx_strand_id
1 'polypeptide(L)'
;MDPDKVMLRLIKDFVELLRDTPDLRGIAGYDQAQCVIVGGAAVRCYVKHRTVGDNFDIAVSPPDIAPRIKEKFSTMPYFGLQRDQLYWATTYGSIRIGIIPIDLFPDIPGNLQPIGSLDPCDLPFLPLAQLIQFKAHVCGMRSDKQNTRDADDVQRLLKLFPGQSYRRRLSDRQWASLQLAKSSLKRSKPGYDWDAAI
;
A
#
# COMPACT_ATOMS: atom_id res chain seq x y z
N MET A 1 16.91 -8.57 16.60
CA MET A 1 16.93 -7.49 15.59
C MET A 1 15.55 -6.86 15.58
N ASP A 2 15.44 -5.53 15.52
CA ASP A 2 14.15 -4.83 15.51
C ASP A 2 13.41 -5.13 14.19
N PRO A 3 12.25 -5.84 14.20
CA PRO A 3 11.53 -6.20 12.98
C PRO A 3 11.13 -4.99 12.13
N ASP A 4 10.91 -3.83 12.76
CA ASP A 4 10.54 -2.62 12.04
C ASP A 4 11.72 -2.05 11.23
N LYS A 5 12.94 -2.13 11.77
CA LYS A 5 14.15 -1.75 11.04
C LYS A 5 14.42 -2.68 9.86
N VAL A 6 14.11 -3.96 10.03
CA VAL A 6 14.23 -4.96 8.96
C VAL A 6 13.27 -4.64 7.82
N MET A 7 11.99 -4.39 8.11
CA MET A 7 11.00 -4.05 7.07
C MET A 7 11.36 -2.79 6.29
N LEU A 8 11.76 -1.72 6.99
CA LEU A 8 12.17 -0.49 6.31
C LEU A 8 13.37 -0.74 5.39
N ARG A 9 14.36 -1.51 5.86
CA ARG A 9 15.51 -1.89 5.03
C ARG A 9 15.09 -2.68 3.79
N LEU A 10 14.21 -3.66 3.95
CA LEU A 10 13.69 -4.46 2.84
C LEU A 10 12.94 -3.61 1.80
N ILE A 11 12.16 -2.62 2.24
CA ILE A 11 11.48 -1.71 1.32
C ILE A 11 12.52 -0.88 0.53
N LYS A 12 13.56 -0.38 1.20
CA LYS A 12 14.64 0.37 0.56
C LYS A 12 15.39 -0.48 -0.47
N ASP A 13 15.83 -1.66 -0.06
CA ASP A 13 16.53 -2.60 -0.92
C ASP A 13 15.66 -2.98 -2.14
N PHE A 14 14.35 -3.19 -1.96
CA PHE A 14 13.44 -3.46 -3.08
C PHE A 14 13.25 -2.24 -4.00
N VAL A 15 13.18 -1.03 -3.46
CA VAL A 15 13.09 0.21 -4.26
C VAL A 15 14.37 0.40 -5.09
N GLU A 16 15.54 0.08 -4.55
CA GLU A 16 16.79 0.05 -5.32
C GLU A 16 16.73 -0.97 -6.44
N LEU A 17 16.28 -2.20 -6.16
CA LEU A 17 16.09 -3.23 -7.19
C LEU A 17 15.12 -2.75 -8.28
N LEU A 18 14.01 -2.12 -7.90
CA LEU A 18 13.03 -1.57 -8.84
C LEU A 18 13.67 -0.48 -9.72
N ARG A 19 14.43 0.45 -9.14
CA ARG A 19 15.06 1.55 -9.89
C ARG A 19 16.21 1.10 -10.80
N ASP A 20 17.05 0.20 -10.30
CA ASP A 20 18.39 -0.03 -10.86
C ASP A 20 18.52 -1.30 -11.69
N THR A 21 17.55 -2.23 -11.61
CA THR A 21 17.61 -3.48 -12.38
C THR A 21 17.45 -3.21 -13.88
N PRO A 22 18.49 -3.47 -14.71
CA PRO A 22 18.45 -3.15 -16.14
C PRO A 22 17.34 -3.89 -16.89
N ASP A 23 17.08 -5.13 -16.49
CA ASP A 23 16.04 -5.99 -17.04
C ASP A 23 14.62 -5.38 -16.95
N LEU A 24 14.35 -4.59 -15.90
CA LEU A 24 13.08 -3.89 -15.76
C LEU A 24 12.97 -2.71 -16.73
N ARG A 25 14.09 -2.02 -17.01
CA ARG A 25 14.13 -0.89 -17.96
C ARG A 25 13.83 -1.32 -19.39
N GLY A 26 13.95 -2.61 -19.71
CA GLY A 26 13.53 -3.18 -20.99
C GLY A 26 12.01 -3.34 -21.15
N ILE A 27 11.22 -3.15 -20.08
CA ILE A 27 9.75 -3.17 -20.16
C ILE A 27 9.28 -1.91 -20.90
N ALA A 28 8.49 -2.08 -21.96
CA ALA A 28 7.92 -0.95 -22.67
C ALA A 28 7.08 -0.06 -21.74
N GLY A 29 7.39 1.25 -21.70
CA GLY A 29 6.75 2.26 -20.85
C GLY A 29 7.33 2.38 -19.44
N TYR A 30 8.35 1.58 -19.07
CA TYR A 30 8.94 1.60 -17.73
C TYR A 30 9.56 2.94 -17.34
N ASP A 31 10.08 3.67 -18.31
CA ASP A 31 10.64 5.01 -18.15
C ASP A 31 9.62 6.04 -17.64
N GLN A 32 8.35 5.83 -17.96
CA GLN A 32 7.22 6.65 -17.48
C GLN A 32 6.55 6.07 -16.24
N ALA A 33 7.00 4.90 -15.77
CA ALA A 33 6.38 4.22 -14.65
C ALA A 33 6.61 5.01 -13.36
N GLN A 34 5.56 5.11 -12.55
CA GLN A 34 5.58 5.75 -11.25
C GLN A 34 5.08 4.77 -10.19
N CYS A 35 5.55 4.94 -8.95
CA CYS A 35 5.03 4.15 -7.84
C CYS A 35 4.88 4.95 -6.55
N VAL A 36 4.10 4.39 -5.62
CA VAL A 36 3.95 4.87 -4.25
C VAL A 36 3.73 3.66 -3.33
N ILE A 37 4.29 3.70 -2.12
CA ILE A 37 4.10 2.67 -1.10
C ILE A 37 2.74 2.83 -0.44
N VAL A 38 2.00 1.72 -0.33
CA VAL A 38 0.63 1.67 0.16
C VAL A 38 0.46 0.62 1.26
N GLY A 39 -0.78 0.33 1.64
CA GLY A 39 -1.08 -0.81 2.51
C GLY A 39 -0.51 -0.68 3.92
N GLY A 40 -0.15 -1.81 4.52
CA GLY A 40 0.33 -1.86 5.91
C GLY A 40 1.62 -1.08 6.15
N ALA A 41 2.54 -1.09 5.16
CA ALA A 41 3.79 -0.35 5.23
C ALA A 41 3.55 1.17 5.29
N ALA A 42 2.63 1.70 4.47
CA ALA A 42 2.26 3.11 4.55
C ALA A 42 1.60 3.48 5.89
N VAL A 43 0.78 2.60 6.49
CA VAL A 43 0.17 2.86 7.81
C VAL A 43 1.24 3.01 8.89
N ARG A 44 2.31 2.22 8.84
CA ARG A 44 3.42 2.25 9.82
C ARG A 44 4.08 3.64 9.89
N CYS A 45 4.14 4.36 8.78
CA CYS A 45 4.73 5.70 8.72
C CYS A 45 3.94 6.72 9.56
N TYR A 46 2.64 6.50 9.74
CA TYR A 46 1.77 7.36 10.54
C TYR A 46 1.49 6.79 11.95
N VAL A 47 1.61 5.47 12.13
CA VAL A 47 1.25 4.77 13.39
C VAL A 47 2.44 3.97 13.93
N LYS A 48 3.10 4.50 14.97
CA LYS A 48 4.38 4.01 15.51
C LYS A 48 4.43 2.57 16.05
N HIS A 49 3.29 1.92 16.29
CA HIS A 49 3.19 0.56 16.84
C HIS A 49 2.37 -0.38 15.96
N ARG A 50 2.28 -0.08 14.66
CA ARG A 50 1.58 -0.93 13.71
C ARG A 50 2.54 -1.92 13.09
N THR A 51 2.58 -3.16 13.56
CA THR A 51 3.42 -4.21 12.94
C THR A 51 3.10 -4.36 11.46
N VAL A 52 4.14 -4.32 10.63
CA VAL A 52 4.09 -4.75 9.24
C VAL A 52 4.64 -6.17 9.26
N GLY A 53 3.81 -7.16 8.90
CA GLY A 53 4.28 -8.55 8.78
C GLY A 53 5.24 -8.71 7.60
N ASP A 54 5.51 -9.92 7.15
CA ASP A 54 6.48 -10.21 6.08
C ASP A 54 5.97 -9.83 4.67
N ASN A 55 5.41 -8.63 4.52
CA ASN A 55 4.91 -8.10 3.27
C ASN A 55 4.79 -6.58 3.25
N PHE A 56 4.95 -6.01 2.07
CA PHE A 56 4.57 -4.63 1.77
C PHE A 56 3.96 -4.55 0.36
N ASP A 57 3.29 -3.44 0.08
CA ASP A 57 2.59 -3.22 -1.18
C ASP A 57 3.01 -1.87 -1.78
N ILE A 58 3.18 -1.82 -3.10
CA ILE A 58 3.33 -0.61 -3.90
C ILE A 58 2.20 -0.50 -4.91
N ALA A 59 1.73 0.71 -5.17
CA ALA A 59 0.87 1.02 -6.30
C ALA A 59 1.72 1.47 -7.48
N VAL A 60 1.40 1.02 -8.70
CA VAL A 60 2.18 1.32 -9.91
C VAL A 60 1.28 1.87 -11.02
N SER A 61 1.74 2.97 -11.61
CA SER A 61 1.16 3.65 -12.76
C SER A 61 2.16 3.65 -13.93
N PRO A 62 1.73 3.53 -15.19
CA PRO A 62 0.39 3.15 -15.64
C PRO A 62 -0.03 1.72 -15.20
N PRO A 63 -1.34 1.40 -15.16
CA PRO A 63 -1.84 0.12 -14.67
C PRO A 63 -1.24 -1.12 -15.35
N ASP A 64 -1.03 -1.07 -16.67
CA ASP A 64 -0.55 -2.21 -17.44
C ASP A 64 0.92 -2.56 -17.16
N ILE A 65 1.67 -1.64 -16.53
CA ILE A 65 3.06 -1.88 -16.14
C ILE A 65 3.15 -2.78 -14.90
N ALA A 66 2.24 -2.64 -13.94
CA ALA A 66 2.26 -3.42 -12.70
C ALA A 66 2.39 -4.95 -12.90
N PRO A 67 1.56 -5.61 -13.75
CA PRO A 67 1.72 -7.04 -14.01
C PRO A 67 3.03 -7.39 -14.73
N ARG A 68 3.52 -6.54 -15.63
CA ARG A 68 4.79 -6.76 -16.35
C ARG A 68 6.00 -6.68 -15.42
N ILE A 69 6.01 -5.73 -14.48
CA ILE A 69 7.04 -5.66 -13.44
C ILE A 69 7.00 -6.93 -12.59
N LYS A 70 5.80 -7.36 -12.18
CA LYS A 70 5.61 -8.58 -11.37
C LYS A 70 6.15 -9.82 -12.10
N GLU A 71 5.79 -9.97 -13.38
CA GLU A 71 6.25 -11.06 -14.24
C GLU A 71 7.78 -11.03 -14.39
N LYS A 72 8.36 -9.87 -14.70
CA LYS A 72 9.80 -9.74 -14.91
C LYS A 72 10.58 -10.09 -13.64
N PHE A 73 10.17 -9.59 -12.48
CA PHE A 73 10.76 -10.01 -11.20
C PHE A 73 10.63 -11.51 -10.97
N SER A 74 9.51 -12.14 -11.31
CA SER A 74 9.32 -13.58 -11.08
C SER A 74 10.32 -14.49 -11.79
N THR A 75 10.99 -13.98 -12.84
CA THR A 75 12.03 -14.67 -13.59
C THR A 75 13.44 -14.46 -13.02
N MET A 76 13.60 -13.57 -12.04
CA MET A 76 14.89 -13.21 -11.47
C MET A 76 15.30 -14.14 -10.32
N PRO A 77 16.61 -14.30 -10.06
CA PRO A 77 17.09 -15.00 -8.87
C PRO A 77 16.46 -14.44 -7.59
N TYR A 78 16.15 -15.33 -6.65
CA TYR A 78 15.54 -15.01 -5.35
C TYR A 78 14.09 -14.50 -5.40
N PHE A 79 13.48 -14.37 -6.57
CA PHE A 79 12.07 -14.05 -6.70
C PHE A 79 11.27 -15.27 -7.16
N GLY A 80 9.98 -15.27 -6.85
CA GLY A 80 9.07 -16.31 -7.33
C GLY A 80 7.61 -15.91 -7.20
N LEU A 81 6.76 -16.54 -8.01
CA LEU A 81 5.30 -16.38 -7.92
C LEU A 81 4.67 -17.56 -7.20
N GLN A 82 3.82 -17.27 -6.21
CA GLN A 82 2.92 -18.26 -5.63
C GLN A 82 1.50 -17.68 -5.62
N ARG A 83 0.57 -18.35 -6.31
CA ARG A 83 -0.84 -17.91 -6.41
C ARG A 83 -0.99 -16.42 -6.80
N ASP A 84 -0.25 -16.01 -7.84
CA ASP A 84 -0.18 -14.62 -8.34
C ASP A 84 0.40 -13.57 -7.36
N GLN A 85 1.04 -14.02 -6.28
CA GLN A 85 1.76 -13.14 -5.36
C GLN A 85 3.25 -13.26 -5.60
N LEU A 86 3.92 -12.11 -5.74
CA LEU A 86 5.37 -12.05 -5.84
C LEU A 86 5.97 -12.25 -4.45
N TYR A 87 6.91 -13.16 -4.35
CA TYR A 87 7.70 -13.41 -3.16
C TYR A 87 9.17 -13.13 -3.44
N TRP A 88 9.84 -12.55 -2.47
CA TRP A 88 11.26 -12.24 -2.49
C TRP A 88 11.96 -12.97 -1.34
N ALA A 89 12.86 -13.89 -1.68
CA ALA A 89 13.72 -14.58 -0.74
C ALA A 89 14.90 -13.68 -0.35
N THR A 90 15.00 -13.39 0.94
CA THR A 90 16.03 -12.52 1.51
C THR A 90 16.79 -13.25 2.62
N THR A 91 17.86 -12.65 3.12
CA THR A 91 18.58 -13.15 4.30
C THR A 91 17.72 -13.15 5.56
N TYR A 92 16.58 -12.45 5.55
CA TYR A 92 15.61 -12.36 6.65
C TYR A 92 14.39 -13.28 6.46
N GLY A 93 14.36 -14.08 5.40
CA GLY A 93 13.23 -14.95 5.04
C GLY A 93 12.54 -14.52 3.75
N SER A 94 11.37 -15.10 3.48
CA SER A 94 10.58 -14.82 2.29
C SER A 94 9.54 -13.74 2.59
N ILE A 95 9.53 -12.69 1.77
CA ILE A 95 8.63 -11.53 1.93
C ILE A 95 7.71 -11.45 0.72
N ARG A 96 6.41 -11.25 0.95
CA ARG A 96 5.44 -11.01 -0.12
C ARG A 96 5.48 -9.55 -0.55
N ILE A 97 5.63 -9.30 -1.85
CA ILE A 97 5.60 -7.98 -2.43
C ILE A 97 4.31 -7.81 -3.23
N GLY A 98 3.44 -6.90 -2.80
CA GLY A 98 2.28 -6.49 -3.59
C GLY A 98 2.67 -5.45 -4.62
N ILE A 99 2.46 -5.74 -5.89
CA ILE A 99 2.57 -4.75 -6.98
C ILE A 99 1.16 -4.57 -7.53
N ILE A 100 0.55 -3.44 -7.21
CA ILE A 100 -0.87 -3.18 -7.41
C ILE A 100 -1.04 -2.13 -8.52
N PRO A 101 -1.75 -2.42 -9.61
CA PRO A 101 -2.06 -1.39 -10.61
C PRO A 101 -2.98 -0.31 -10.02
N ILE A 102 -2.79 0.96 -10.42
CA ILE A 102 -3.53 2.10 -9.83
C ILE A 102 -5.03 2.10 -10.15
N ASP A 103 -5.50 1.35 -11.14
CA ASP A 103 -6.92 1.23 -11.49
C ASP A 103 -7.75 0.46 -10.44
N LEU A 104 -7.08 -0.25 -9.53
CA LEU A 104 -7.70 -0.89 -8.35
C LEU A 104 -7.89 0.08 -7.17
N PHE A 105 -7.54 1.36 -7.33
CA PHE A 105 -7.72 2.38 -6.30
C PHE A 105 -8.98 3.21 -6.56
N PRO A 106 -9.64 3.71 -5.51
CA PRO A 106 -10.86 4.53 -5.66
C PRO A 106 -10.60 5.85 -6.41
N ASP A 107 -9.39 6.39 -6.25
CA ASP A 107 -8.88 7.60 -6.92
C ASP A 107 -7.40 7.41 -7.24
N ILE A 108 -6.85 8.23 -8.14
CA ILE A 108 -5.42 8.20 -8.49
C ILE A 108 -4.59 8.46 -7.21
N PRO A 109 -3.66 7.55 -6.86
CA PRO A 109 -2.80 7.74 -5.70
C PRO A 109 -2.00 9.03 -5.77
N GLY A 110 -2.05 9.83 -4.71
CA GLY A 110 -1.14 10.95 -4.51
C GLY A 110 0.28 10.47 -4.20
N ASN A 111 1.26 11.35 -4.35
CA ASN A 111 2.69 11.08 -4.15
C ASN A 111 3.26 9.98 -5.07
N LEU A 112 2.63 9.69 -6.21
CA LEU A 112 3.28 8.88 -7.26
C LEU A 112 4.59 9.54 -7.67
N GLN A 113 5.69 8.79 -7.60
CA GLN A 113 7.00 9.24 -8.05
C GLN A 113 7.53 8.36 -9.17
N PRO A 114 8.21 8.93 -10.18
CA PRO A 114 8.88 8.15 -11.22
C PRO A 114 9.81 7.11 -10.61
N ILE A 115 9.72 5.85 -11.08
CA ILE A 115 10.52 4.75 -10.56
C ILE A 115 12.02 5.05 -10.71
N GLY A 116 12.41 5.64 -11.85
CA GLY A 116 13.81 6.03 -12.12
C GLY A 116 14.38 7.09 -11.17
N SER A 117 13.53 7.83 -10.45
CA SER A 117 13.95 8.89 -9.52
C SER A 117 13.70 8.55 -8.05
N LEU A 118 13.36 7.31 -7.72
CA LEU A 118 13.10 6.93 -6.33
C LEU A 118 14.38 7.06 -5.49
N ASP A 119 14.24 7.73 -4.34
CA ASP A 119 15.28 7.81 -3.32
C ASP A 119 14.95 6.80 -2.19
N PRO A 120 15.80 5.78 -1.95
CA PRO A 120 15.66 4.87 -0.81
C PRO A 120 15.69 5.59 0.56
N CYS A 121 16.19 6.82 0.62
CA CYS A 121 16.18 7.65 1.82
C CYS A 121 14.90 8.49 1.96
N ASP A 122 14.16 8.74 0.87
CA ASP A 122 12.91 9.49 0.84
C ASP A 122 11.82 8.71 0.08
N LEU A 123 11.24 7.74 0.78
CA LEU A 123 10.30 6.80 0.19
C LEU A 123 8.91 7.43 0.00
N PRO A 124 8.29 7.33 -1.21
CA PRO A 124 6.98 7.91 -1.46
C PRO A 124 5.89 7.06 -0.79
N PHE A 125 5.27 7.56 0.28
CA PHE A 125 4.12 6.91 0.91
C PHE A 125 2.81 7.56 0.50
N LEU A 126 1.75 6.76 0.42
CA LEU A 126 0.40 7.23 0.13
C LEU A 126 -0.02 8.30 1.16
N PRO A 127 -0.56 9.46 0.72
CA PRO A 127 -1.00 10.51 1.63
C PRO A 127 -2.02 9.99 2.65
N LEU A 128 -1.91 10.44 3.90
CA LEU A 128 -2.72 9.98 5.03
C LEU A 128 -4.22 9.89 4.71
N ALA A 129 -4.80 10.92 4.08
CA ALA A 129 -6.23 10.93 3.77
C ALA A 129 -6.60 9.83 2.76
N GLN A 130 -5.84 9.69 1.68
CA GLN A 130 -6.06 8.64 0.70
C GLN A 130 -5.76 7.25 1.26
N LEU A 131 -4.84 7.12 2.21
CA LEU A 131 -4.56 5.86 2.88
C LEU A 131 -5.76 5.36 3.69
N ILE A 132 -6.47 6.26 4.38
CA ILE A 132 -7.73 5.92 5.06
C ILE A 132 -8.75 5.42 4.04
N GLN A 133 -8.93 6.15 2.93
CA GLN A 133 -9.87 5.75 1.88
C GLN A 133 -9.52 4.38 1.27
N PHE A 134 -8.24 4.15 0.97
CA PHE A 134 -7.78 2.88 0.44
C PHE A 134 -8.06 1.73 1.42
N LYS A 135 -7.72 1.90 2.70
CA LYS A 135 -7.96 0.89 3.73
C LYS A 135 -9.45 0.63 3.96
N ALA A 136 -10.27 1.66 3.94
CA ALA A 136 -11.72 1.53 4.01
C ALA A 136 -12.27 0.80 2.79
N HIS A 137 -11.86 1.19 1.58
CA HIS A 137 -12.31 0.63 0.32
C HIS A 137 -12.07 -0.88 0.25
N VAL A 138 -10.87 -1.35 0.58
CA VAL A 138 -10.52 -2.78 0.54
C VAL A 138 -11.12 -3.60 1.70
N CYS A 139 -11.66 -2.93 2.72
CA CYS A 139 -12.33 -3.59 3.84
C CYS A 139 -13.67 -4.17 3.37
N GLY A 140 -13.84 -5.48 3.54
CA GLY A 140 -15.01 -6.23 3.07
C GLY A 140 -14.78 -6.98 1.76
N MET A 141 -13.63 -6.77 1.10
CA MET A 141 -13.22 -7.52 -0.09
C MET A 141 -12.12 -8.56 0.20
N ARG A 142 -11.73 -8.72 1.47
CA ARG A 142 -10.63 -9.59 1.90
C ARG A 142 -11.10 -10.62 2.92
N SER A 143 -10.19 -11.47 3.38
CA SER A 143 -10.48 -12.39 4.50
C SER A 143 -10.83 -11.62 5.77
N ASP A 144 -11.59 -12.25 6.68
CA ASP A 144 -12.02 -11.62 7.93
C ASP A 144 -10.85 -11.07 8.75
N LYS A 145 -9.77 -11.84 8.88
CA LYS A 145 -8.55 -11.39 9.57
C LYS A 145 -7.91 -10.17 8.91
N GLN A 146 -7.99 -10.03 7.59
CA GLN A 146 -7.50 -8.84 6.89
C GLN A 146 -8.46 -7.67 7.06
N ASN A 147 -9.77 -7.89 6.95
CA ASN A 147 -10.78 -6.85 7.15
C ASN A 147 -10.72 -6.26 8.56
N THR A 148 -10.58 -7.08 9.61
CA THR A 148 -10.38 -6.58 10.98
C THR A 148 -9.12 -5.71 11.09
N ARG A 149 -8.03 -6.09 10.41
CA ARG A 149 -6.78 -5.31 10.39
C ARG A 149 -6.94 -4.01 9.62
N ASP A 150 -7.63 -4.02 8.48
CA ASP A 150 -7.88 -2.82 7.68
C ASP A 150 -8.81 -1.87 8.43
N ALA A 151 -9.85 -2.36 9.12
CA ALA A 151 -10.71 -1.54 9.99
C ALA A 151 -9.95 -0.96 11.20
N ASP A 152 -9.05 -1.72 11.82
CA ASP A 152 -8.19 -1.20 12.89
C ASP A 152 -7.22 -0.12 12.38
N ASP A 153 -6.64 -0.31 11.19
CA ASP A 153 -5.80 0.70 10.53
C ASP A 153 -6.59 1.99 10.29
N VAL A 154 -7.78 1.90 9.69
CA VAL A 154 -8.67 3.05 9.46
C VAL A 154 -8.95 3.78 10.78
N GLN A 155 -9.32 3.06 11.84
CA GLN A 155 -9.59 3.66 13.14
C GLN A 155 -8.37 4.41 13.68
N ARG A 156 -7.18 3.80 13.64
CA ARG A 156 -5.94 4.42 14.15
C ARG A 156 -5.54 5.66 13.34
N LEU A 157 -5.71 5.61 12.02
CA LEU A 157 -5.42 6.74 11.14
C LEU A 157 -6.42 7.88 11.31
N LEU A 158 -7.72 7.60 11.49
CA LEU A 158 -8.75 8.60 11.76
C LEU A 158 -8.46 9.40 13.04
N LYS A 159 -7.91 8.76 14.07
CA LYS A 159 -7.49 9.43 15.31
C LYS A 159 -6.41 10.50 15.12
N LEU A 160 -5.71 10.51 13.97
CA LEU A 160 -4.74 11.55 13.63
C LEU A 160 -5.41 12.84 13.11
N PHE A 161 -6.72 12.80 12.83
CA PHE A 161 -7.50 13.97 12.47
C PHE A 161 -8.31 14.45 13.69
N PRO A 162 -8.08 15.68 14.19
CA PRO A 162 -8.88 16.22 15.28
C PRO A 162 -10.30 16.54 14.79
N GLY A 163 -11.32 16.02 15.49
CA GLY A 163 -12.74 16.26 15.19
C GLY A 163 -13.14 15.90 13.74
N GLN A 164 -13.97 16.73 13.11
CA GLN A 164 -14.41 16.53 11.71
C GLN A 164 -13.40 17.01 10.65
N SER A 165 -12.15 17.26 11.03
CA SER A 165 -11.13 17.78 10.09
C SER A 165 -10.82 16.82 8.94
N TYR A 166 -11.11 15.52 9.11
CA TYR A 166 -10.97 14.56 8.03
C TYR A 166 -11.98 14.79 6.90
N ARG A 167 -13.28 14.92 7.19
CA ARG A 167 -14.33 15.22 6.18
C ARG A 167 -14.01 16.44 5.35
N ARG A 168 -13.48 17.50 5.98
CA ARG A 168 -13.12 18.76 5.31
C ARG A 168 -11.97 18.63 4.31
N ARG A 169 -11.19 17.56 4.38
CA ARG A 169 -10.08 17.26 3.44
C ARG A 169 -10.51 16.40 2.26
N LEU A 170 -11.75 15.92 2.27
CA LEU A 170 -12.28 15.04 1.22
C LEU A 170 -13.19 15.83 0.29
N SER A 171 -13.05 15.58 -1.01
CA SER A 171 -14.09 15.92 -1.99
C SER A 171 -15.37 15.12 -1.74
N ASP A 172 -16.49 15.52 -2.35
CA ASP A 172 -17.76 14.81 -2.20
C ASP A 172 -17.71 13.38 -2.76
N ARG A 173 -16.97 13.17 -3.86
CA ARG A 173 -16.69 11.83 -4.40
C ARG A 173 -15.94 10.96 -3.39
N GLN A 174 -14.87 11.51 -2.80
CA GLN A 174 -14.06 10.82 -1.80
C GLN A 174 -14.87 10.48 -0.55
N TRP A 175 -15.76 11.38 -0.14
CA TRP A 175 -16.69 11.15 0.95
C TRP A 175 -17.69 10.05 0.65
N ALA A 176 -18.32 10.07 -0.53
CA ALA A 176 -19.26 9.05 -0.97
C ALA A 176 -18.61 7.66 -0.98
N SER A 177 -17.39 7.54 -1.51
CA SER A 177 -16.64 6.28 -1.49
C SER A 177 -16.40 5.75 -0.07
N LEU A 178 -16.15 6.65 0.90
CA LEU A 178 -15.96 6.26 2.29
C LEU A 178 -17.28 5.81 2.94
N GLN A 179 -18.39 6.47 2.62
CA GLN A 179 -19.73 6.06 3.08
C GLN A 179 -20.10 4.66 2.59
N LEU A 180 -19.73 4.29 1.35
CA LEU A 180 -19.95 2.94 0.84
C LEU A 180 -19.20 1.86 1.64
N ALA A 181 -17.99 2.17 2.10
CA ALA A 181 -17.16 1.25 2.91
C ALA A 181 -17.65 1.10 4.37
N LYS A 182 -18.53 1.99 4.84
CA LYS A 182 -18.96 2.07 6.25
C LYS A 182 -19.58 0.78 6.79
N SER A 183 -20.40 0.10 5.98
CA SER A 183 -21.03 -1.17 6.38
C SER A 183 -20.00 -2.27 6.62
N SER A 184 -18.97 -2.36 5.77
CA SER A 184 -17.85 -3.28 5.93
C SER A 184 -17.03 -2.94 7.19
N LEU A 185 -16.74 -1.66 7.41
CA LEU A 185 -16.02 -1.20 8.60
C LEU A 185 -16.78 -1.54 9.89
N LYS A 186 -18.10 -1.30 9.94
CA LYS A 186 -18.96 -1.69 11.06
C LYS A 186 -18.93 -3.20 11.31
N ARG A 187 -19.00 -4.02 10.26
CA ARG A 187 -18.95 -5.48 10.38
C ARG A 187 -17.59 -5.95 10.91
N SER A 188 -16.50 -5.37 10.45
CA SER A 188 -15.14 -5.77 10.82
C SER A 188 -14.68 -5.22 12.16
N LYS A 189 -15.34 -4.16 12.66
CA LYS A 189 -15.11 -3.57 13.98
C LYS A 189 -16.41 -2.97 14.55
N PRO A 190 -17.31 -3.79 15.12
CA PRO A 190 -18.64 -3.36 15.54
C PRO A 190 -18.66 -2.45 16.78
N GLY A 191 -17.59 -2.44 17.59
CA GLY A 191 -17.49 -1.63 18.81
C GLY A 191 -16.93 -0.22 18.60
N TYR A 192 -16.69 0.22 17.37
CA TYR A 192 -16.24 1.58 17.08
C TYR A 192 -17.39 2.40 16.49
N ASP A 193 -17.56 3.63 16.96
CA ASP A 193 -18.58 4.56 16.45
C ASP A 193 -18.17 5.11 15.09
N TRP A 194 -18.43 4.30 14.06
CA TRP A 194 -18.20 4.68 12.68
C TRP A 194 -19.13 5.82 12.24
N ASP A 195 -20.30 6.03 12.86
CA ASP A 195 -21.20 7.11 12.48
C ASP A 195 -20.69 8.49 12.91
N ALA A 196 -20.04 8.56 14.08
CA ALA A 196 -19.36 9.78 14.51
C ALA A 196 -18.03 10.01 13.78
N ALA A 197 -17.35 8.94 13.36
CA ALA A 197 -16.04 9.01 12.73
C ALA A 197 -16.10 9.25 11.21
N ILE A 198 -17.13 8.71 10.54
CA ILE A 198 -17.38 8.79 9.09
C ILE A 198 -18.87 8.96 8.76
#